data_AF-Q0FQ50-F1
#
_entry.id   AF-Q0FQ50-F1
#
_cell.length_a   1.000
_cell.length_b   1.000
_cell.length_c   1.000
_cell.angle_alpha   90.00
_cell.angle_beta   90.00
_cell.angle_gamma   90.00
#
_symmetry.space_group_name_H-M   'P 1'
#
loop_
_entity.id
_entity.type
_entity.pdbx_description
1 polymer ?
#
loop_
_entity_poly.entity_id
_entity_poly.type
_entity_poly.pdbx_seq_one_letter_code
_entity_poly.pdbx_strand_id
1 'polypeptide(L)' 'MNAMTRPAQIDAALDVPPDPRQPMSATQEERLRELSERAGEPVHTDLTVQQAEHRIELLEAVVY' A
#
# COMPACT_ATOMS: atom_id res chain seq x y z
N MET A 1 37.59 28.09 -7.34
CA MET A 1 36.13 27.84 -7.26
C MET A 1 35.94 26.44 -6.70
N ASN A 2 35.63 26.30 -5.41
CA ASN A 2 35.45 25.01 -4.75
C ASN A 2 33.99 24.58 -4.89
N ALA A 3 33.72 23.60 -5.77
CA ALA A 3 32.41 22.97 -5.86
C ALA A 3 32.29 21.93 -4.73
N MET A 4 31.59 22.31 -3.65
CA MET A 4 31.16 21.39 -2.60
C MET A 4 30.14 20.42 -3.18
N THR A 5 30.57 19.22 -3.56
CA THR A 5 29.68 18.11 -3.90
C THR A 5 29.01 17.65 -2.61
N ARG A 6 27.76 18.07 -2.38
CA ARG A 6 26.94 17.51 -1.29
C ARG A 6 26.65 16.05 -1.62
N PRO A 7 26.95 15.08 -0.75
CA PRO A 7 26.44 13.73 -0.96
C PRO A 7 24.91 13.82 -0.86
N ALA A 8 24.23 13.46 -1.95
CA ALA A 8 22.82 13.14 -1.88
C ALA A 8 22.69 12.02 -0.85
N GLN A 9 22.19 12.33 0.36
CA GLN A 9 21.73 11.33 1.30
C GLN A 9 20.53 10.66 0.62
N ILE A 10 20.81 9.57 -0.10
CA ILE A 10 19.78 8.64 -0.53
C ILE A 10 19.24 8.07 0.78
N ASP A 11 18.02 8.47 1.12
CA ASP A 11 17.32 8.00 2.31
C ASP A 11 16.96 6.53 2.09
N ALA A 12 17.90 5.63 2.41
CA ALA A 12 17.77 4.18 2.19
C ALA A 12 16.62 3.55 3.01
N ALA A 13 15.97 4.32 3.89
CA ALA A 13 14.80 3.89 4.64
C ALA A 13 13.52 3.88 3.81
N LEU A 14 13.50 4.47 2.59
CA LEU A 14 12.30 4.51 1.75
C LEU A 14 12.03 3.24 0.94
N ASP A 15 12.98 2.31 0.85
CA ASP A 15 12.91 1.16 -0.09
C ASP A 15 12.79 -0.21 0.63
N VAL A 16 12.41 -0.20 1.90
CA VAL A 16 12.14 -1.45 2.63
C VAL A 16 10.66 -1.79 2.47
N PRO A 17 10.32 -2.89 1.76
CA PRO A 17 8.93 -3.33 1.67
C PRO A 17 8.37 -3.67 3.05
N PRO A 18 7.07 -3.48 3.28
CA PRO A 18 6.43 -3.81 4.56
C PRO A 18 6.63 -5.30 4.90
N ASP A 19 6.71 -5.62 6.20
CA ASP A 19 6.84 -7.02 6.65
C ASP A 19 5.68 -7.84 6.02
N PRO A 20 5.96 -8.98 5.37
CA PRO A 20 4.93 -9.78 4.69
C PRO A 20 3.85 -10.31 5.63
N ARG A 21 4.05 -10.27 6.95
CA ARG A 21 3.07 -10.65 7.97
C ARG A 21 2.43 -9.46 8.65
N GLN A 22 2.79 -8.24 8.24
CA GLN A 22 2.21 -7.04 8.80
C GLN A 22 0.70 -7.03 8.52
N PRO A 23 -0.14 -6.90 9.56
CA PRO A 23 -1.58 -6.80 9.35
C PRO A 23 -1.91 -5.56 8.53
N MET A 24 -2.99 -5.62 7.76
CA MET A 24 -3.51 -4.51 6.97
C MET A 24 -3.63 -3.24 7.83
N SER A 25 -3.23 -2.10 7.25
CA SER A 25 -3.37 -0.81 7.92
C SER A 25 -4.83 -0.34 7.93
N ALA A 26 -5.19 0.53 8.88
CA ALA A 26 -6.55 1.09 8.94
C ALA A 26 -6.97 1.81 7.64
N THR A 27 -6.03 2.53 7.01
CA THR A 27 -6.28 3.21 5.73
C THR A 27 -6.57 2.21 4.60
N GLN A 28 -5.84 1.10 4.56
CA GLN A 28 -6.09 0.05 3.60
C GLN A 28 -7.42 -0.66 3.87
N GLU A 29 -7.78 -0.89 5.14
CA GLU A 29 -9.07 -1.50 5.49
C GLU A 29 -10.24 -0.64 5.02
N GLU A 30 -10.19 0.67 5.29
CA GLU A 30 -11.22 1.62 4.85
C GLU A 30 -11.36 1.61 3.33
N ARG A 31 -10.23 1.68 2.61
CA ARG A 31 -10.21 1.67 1.15
C ARG A 31 -10.73 0.35 0.58
N LEU A 32 -10.31 -0.77 1.14
CA LEU A 32 -10.76 -2.10 0.76
C LEU A 32 -12.27 -2.25 0.96
N ARG A 33 -12.80 -1.74 2.08
CA ARG A 33 -14.23 -1.75 2.37
C ARG A 33 -15.02 -0.94 1.33
N GLU A 34 -14.62 0.30 1.07
CA GLU A 34 -15.27 1.17 0.08
C GLU A 34 -15.34 0.50 -1.30
N LEU A 35 -14.21 -0.04 -1.77
CA LEU A 35 -14.12 -0.67 -3.09
C LEU A 35 -14.91 -1.98 -3.18
N SER A 36 -14.86 -2.79 -2.12
CA SER A 36 -15.63 -4.05 -2.07
C SER A 36 -17.13 -3.78 -2.04
N GLU A 37 -17.59 -2.76 -1.29
CA GLU A 37 -18.99 -2.32 -1.28
C GLU A 37 -19.44 -1.88 -2.68
N ARG A 38 -18.61 -1.12 -3.38
CA ARG A 38 -18.88 -0.68 -4.77
C ARG A 38 -18.91 -1.83 -5.77
N ALA A 39 -18.03 -2.83 -5.59
CA ALA A 39 -17.99 -4.04 -6.40
C ALA A 39 -19.09 -5.05 -6.04
N GLY A 40 -19.75 -4.89 -4.88
CA GLY A 40 -20.72 -5.86 -4.35
C GLY A 40 -20.08 -7.15 -3.83
N GLU A 41 -18.81 -7.11 -3.45
CA GLU A 41 -18.02 -8.25 -2.99
C GLU A 41 -17.84 -8.23 -1.46
N PRO A 42 -17.64 -9.40 -0.81
CA PRO A 42 -17.36 -9.45 0.63
C PRO A 42 -15.99 -8.84 0.97
N VAL A 43 -15.92 -8.18 2.14
CA VAL A 43 -14.68 -7.60 2.68
C VAL A 43 -13.93 -8.66 3.47
N HIS A 44 -12.64 -8.84 3.17
CA HIS A 44 -11.73 -9.69 3.94
C HIS A 44 -10.83 -8.81 4.81
N THR A 45 -11.03 -8.84 6.13
CA THR A 45 -10.28 -7.99 7.08
C THR A 45 -8.99 -8.64 7.58
N ASP A 46 -8.86 -9.96 7.47
CA ASP A 46 -7.68 -10.72 7.94
C ASP A 46 -6.49 -10.69 6.95
N LEU A 47 -6.43 -9.66 6.10
CA LEU A 47 -5.37 -9.50 5.11
C LEU A 47 -4.14 -8.84 5.72
N THR A 48 -2.98 -9.18 5.16
CA THR A 48 -1.73 -8.44 5.38
C THR A 48 -1.70 -7.18 4.53
N VAL A 49 -0.79 -6.24 4.84
CA VAL A 49 -0.57 -5.01 4.04
C VAL A 49 -0.43 -5.33 2.56
N GLN A 50 0.46 -6.27 2.19
CA GLN A 50 0.71 -6.60 0.78
C GLN A 50 -0.50 -7.25 0.10
N GLN A 51 -1.24 -8.10 0.83
CA GLN A 51 -2.45 -8.72 0.29
C GLN A 51 -3.58 -7.69 0.11
N ALA A 52 -3.71 -6.75 1.04
CA ALA A 52 -4.66 -5.65 0.95
C ALA A 52 -4.35 -4.74 -0.23
N GLU A 53 -3.08 -4.36 -0.44
CA GLU A 53 -2.65 -3.56 -1.60
C GLU A 53 -3.02 -4.22 -2.92
N HIS A 54 -2.66 -5.49 -3.09
CA HIS A 54 -2.99 -6.25 -4.29
C HIS A 54 -4.51 -6.29 -4.52
N ARG A 55 -5.28 -6.54 -3.45
CA ARG A 55 -6.75 -6.63 -3.56
C ARG A 55 -7.37 -5.29 -3.90
N ILE A 56 -6.88 -4.20 -3.33
CA ILE A 56 -7.31 -2.84 -3.64
C ILE A 56 -7.03 -2.54 -5.12
N GLU A 57 -5.82 -2.82 -5.61
CA GLU A 57 -5.45 -2.60 -7.02
C GLU A 57 -6.39 -3.35 -7.98
N LEU A 58 -6.70 -4.62 -7.70
CA LEU A 58 -7.65 -5.41 -8.50
C LEU A 58 -9.06 -4.81 -8.49
N LEU A 59 -9.54 -4.36 -7.33
CA LEU A 59 -10.87 -3.76 -7.22
C LEU A 59 -10.93 -2.40 -7.92
N GLU A 60 -9.88 -1.59 -7.81
CA GLU A 60 -9.79 -0.30 -8.52
C GLU A 60 -9.84 -0.49 -10.03
N ALA A 61 -9.25 -1.56 -10.56
CA ALA A 61 -9.30 -1.89 -12.00
C ALA A 61 -10.69 -2.35 -12.49
N VAL A 62 -11.60 -2.78 -11.60
CA VAL A 62 -12.94 -3.27 -11.94
C VAL A 62 -14.02 -2.21 -11.70
N VAL A 63 -13.80 -1.34 -10.70
CA VAL A 63 -14.78 -0.36 -10.23
C VAL A 63 -14.70 0.99 -10.99
N TYR A 64 -13.66 1.20 -11.80
CA TYR A 64 -13.44 2.40 -12.62
C TYR A 64 -13.57 2.09 -14.12
#